data_AF-A0A9W7GE01-F1
#
_entry.id   AF-A0A9W7GE01-F1
#
_cell.length_a   1.000
_cell.length_b   1.000
_cell.length_c   1.000
_cell.angle_alpha   90.00
_cell.angle_beta   90.00
_cell.angle_gamma   90.00
#
_symmetry.space_group_name_H-M   'P 1'
#
loop_
_entity.id
_entity.type
_entity.pdbx_description
1 polymer ?
#
loop_
_entity_poly.entity_id
_entity_poly.type
_entity_poly.pdbx_seq_one_letter_code
_entity_poly.pdbx_strand_id
1 'polypeptide(L)'
;MFRSALLLALLASVSGFMVPTTSRAVAFVPKTVSGSTFASSPAPLFMSEVEYEDMTWEGEYPPSKVLGPIMSKMPSGLLGILSALSLGICVYSCAQSGVLQQEPGAFANGSWVKWYYVLGGFGGPLAWGMHVASWIQRKNGM
;
A
#
# COMPACT_ATOMS: atom_id res chain seq x y z
N MET A 1 -19.70 -21.19 -12.35
CA MET A 1 -19.90 -20.14 -11.33
C MET A 1 -18.59 -19.52 -10.82
N PHE A 2 -17.55 -20.30 -10.48
CA PHE A 2 -16.29 -19.75 -9.92
C PHE A 2 -15.52 -18.77 -10.82
N ARG A 3 -15.45 -19.04 -12.13
CA ARG A 3 -14.81 -18.13 -13.10
C ARG A 3 -15.49 -16.76 -13.14
N SER A 4 -16.82 -16.72 -13.00
CA SER A 4 -17.61 -15.50 -12.99
C SER A 4 -17.40 -14.69 -11.70
N ALA A 5 -17.27 -15.34 -10.53
CA ALA A 5 -17.02 -14.65 -9.27
C ALA A 5 -15.63 -14.00 -9.20
N LEU A 6 -14.59 -14.67 -9.72
CA LEU A 6 -13.24 -14.11 -9.81
C LEU A 6 -13.18 -12.92 -10.78
N LEU A 7 -13.84 -13.03 -11.94
CA LEU A 7 -13.97 -11.93 -12.91
C LEU A 7 -14.76 -10.75 -12.32
N LEU A 8 -15.83 -11.01 -11.58
CA LEU A 8 -16.64 -9.97 -10.92
C LEU A 8 -15.86 -9.28 -9.79
N ALA A 9 -15.06 -10.02 -9.01
CA ALA A 9 -14.20 -9.44 -7.97
C ALA A 9 -13.08 -8.57 -8.58
N LEU A 10 -12.46 -9.02 -9.67
CA LEU A 10 -11.49 -8.23 -10.43
C LEU A 10 -12.14 -6.97 -11.02
N LEU A 11 -13.30 -7.09 -11.67
CA LEU A 11 -14.02 -5.94 -12.25
C LEU A 11 -14.49 -4.95 -11.18
N ALA A 12 -14.99 -5.43 -10.03
CA ALA A 12 -15.40 -4.57 -8.92
C ALA A 12 -14.21 -3.84 -8.28
N SER A 13 -13.05 -4.50 -8.18
CA SER A 13 -11.82 -3.87 -7.70
C SER A 13 -11.30 -2.78 -8.65
N VAL A 14 -11.50 -2.90 -9.96
CA VAL A 14 -11.12 -1.85 -10.91
C VAL A 14 -12.05 -0.63 -10.79
N SER A 15 -13.34 -0.84 -10.55
CA SER A 15 -14.35 0.23 -10.47
C SER A 15 -14.21 1.11 -9.22
N GLY A 16 -13.71 0.58 -8.09
CA GLY A 16 -13.45 1.36 -6.88
C GLY A 16 -12.16 2.18 -6.89
N PHE A 17 -11.26 1.92 -7.84
CA PHE A 17 -9.90 2.50 -7.88
C PHE A 17 -9.75 3.65 -8.89
N MET A 18 -10.76 3.90 -9.74
CA MET A 18 -10.75 5.00 -10.70
C MET A 18 -11.33 6.27 -10.07
N VAL A 19 -10.51 6.99 -9.28
CA VAL A 19 -10.79 8.39 -8.93
C VAL A 19 -10.44 9.27 -10.13
N PRO A 20 -11.34 10.18 -10.59
CA PRO A 20 -11.16 10.94 -11.83
C PRO A 20 -9.82 11.65 -11.87
N THR A 21 -9.07 11.47 -12.94
CA THR A 21 -7.82 12.18 -13.21
C THR A 21 -8.14 13.60 -13.68
N THR A 22 -8.56 14.46 -12.75
CA THR A 22 -8.57 15.91 -13.01
C THR A 22 -7.13 16.39 -12.91
N SER A 23 -6.48 16.50 -14.06
CA SER A 23 -5.16 17.10 -14.22
C SER A 23 -5.23 18.60 -13.90
N ARG A 24 -5.06 18.97 -12.63
CA ARG A 24 -4.78 20.37 -12.27
C ARG A 24 -3.26 20.57 -12.29
N ALA A 25 -2.80 21.30 -13.31
CA ALA A 25 -1.42 21.75 -13.40
C ALA A 25 -1.11 22.66 -12.20
N VAL A 26 -0.17 22.25 -11.34
CA VAL A 26 0.37 23.09 -10.27
C VAL A 26 1.72 23.60 -10.74
N ALA A 27 1.85 24.93 -10.84
CA ALA A 27 3.04 25.61 -11.33
C ALA A 27 4.24 25.41 -10.38
N PHE A 28 5.40 25.08 -10.94
CA PHE A 28 6.68 25.01 -10.24
C PHE A 28 7.11 26.41 -9.78
N VAL A 29 7.35 26.59 -8.48
CA VAL A 29 8.03 27.78 -7.94
C VAL A 29 9.38 27.32 -7.37
N PRO A 30 10.53 27.73 -7.94
CA PRO A 30 11.83 27.36 -7.38
C PRO A 30 12.08 28.17 -6.10
N LYS A 31 12.35 27.49 -5.00
CA LYS A 31 12.74 28.14 -3.73
C LYS A 31 14.23 28.46 -3.76
N THR A 32 14.55 29.74 -3.84
CA THR A 32 15.89 30.31 -3.76
C THR A 32 16.58 29.89 -2.45
N VAL A 33 17.74 29.25 -2.54
CA VAL A 33 18.59 28.90 -1.39
C VAL A 33 19.38 30.13 -0.98
N SER A 34 19.25 30.57 0.26
CA SER A 34 20.02 31.68 0.82
C SER A 34 20.66 31.27 2.15
N GLY A 35 21.98 31.15 2.15
CA GLY A 35 22.93 31.43 3.24
C GLY A 35 22.94 30.52 4.49
N SER A 36 24.07 29.86 4.74
CA SER A 36 24.93 30.15 5.91
C SER A 36 26.20 29.30 5.90
N THR A 37 27.35 29.97 5.87
CA THR A 37 28.69 29.45 6.11
C THR A 37 28.98 29.39 7.60
N PHE A 38 29.32 28.24 8.18
CA PHE A 38 30.29 28.11 9.28
C PHE A 38 30.88 26.70 9.30
N ALA A 39 32.20 26.61 9.21
CA ALA A 39 32.98 25.39 9.30
C ALA A 39 33.36 25.13 10.77
N SER A 40 33.11 23.91 11.24
CA SER A 40 33.90 23.29 12.31
C SER A 40 33.74 21.76 12.24
N SER A 41 34.80 21.07 11.83
CA SER A 41 34.92 19.61 12.00
C SER A 41 35.63 19.36 13.34
N PRO A 42 35.05 18.50 14.19
CA PRO A 42 35.73 17.24 14.50
C PRO A 42 34.76 16.05 14.45
N ALA A 43 35.26 14.91 13.97
CA ALA A 43 34.51 13.68 13.72
C ALA A 43 33.79 13.12 14.97
N PRO A 44 32.58 12.55 14.83
CA PRO A 44 32.02 11.67 15.84
C PRO A 44 32.07 10.20 15.42
N LEU A 45 32.34 9.39 16.44
CA LEU A 45 32.10 7.96 16.56
C LEU A 45 30.81 7.50 15.86
N PHE A 46 30.86 6.30 15.30
CA PHE A 46 29.75 5.56 14.69
C PHE A 46 28.68 5.18 15.75
N MET A 47 28.03 6.19 16.33
CA MET A 47 26.69 6.05 16.90
C MET A 47 25.74 6.25 15.72
N SER A 48 24.99 5.22 15.35
CA SER A 48 23.83 5.44 14.50
C SER A 48 22.86 6.30 15.29
N GLU A 49 22.94 7.61 15.11
CA GLU A 49 21.89 8.53 15.51
C GLU A 49 20.63 8.02 14.83
N VAL A 50 19.70 7.47 15.62
CA VAL A 50 18.33 7.30 15.15
C VAL A 50 17.82 8.72 15.03
N GLU A 51 18.09 9.35 13.88
CA GLU A 51 17.38 10.56 13.48
C GLU A 51 15.90 10.17 13.47
N TYR A 52 15.20 10.56 14.54
CA TYR A 52 13.76 10.53 14.57
C TYR A 52 13.32 11.59 13.56
N GLU A 53 13.21 11.18 12.28
CA GLU A 53 12.65 12.04 11.26
C GLU A 53 11.26 12.48 11.75
N ASP A 54 11.08 13.80 11.85
CA ASP A 54 9.80 14.39 12.23
C ASP A 54 8.71 13.91 11.25
N MET A 55 7.70 13.21 11.76
CA MET A 55 6.59 12.67 10.96
C MET A 55 5.35 13.57 10.97
N THR A 56 5.42 14.72 11.64
CA THR A 56 4.33 15.69 11.60
C THR A 56 4.18 16.25 10.18
N TRP A 57 2.94 16.55 9.80
CA TRP A 57 2.63 17.14 8.51
C TRP A 57 1.41 18.04 8.66
N GLU A 58 1.37 19.09 7.84
CA GLU A 58 0.29 20.06 7.77
C GLU A 58 -0.32 20.02 6.36
N GLY A 59 -1.63 20.25 6.23
CA GLY A 59 -2.33 20.32 4.94
C GLY A 59 -3.35 19.19 4.70
N GLU A 60 -3.56 18.81 3.43
CA GLU A 60 -4.56 17.80 3.02
C GLU A 60 -4.00 16.36 2.93
N TYR A 61 -2.72 16.19 2.57
CA TYR A 61 -2.09 14.87 2.42
C TYR A 61 -0.68 14.84 3.03
N PRO A 62 -0.26 13.68 3.58
CA PRO A 62 1.06 13.53 4.18
C PRO A 62 2.17 13.42 3.11
N PRO A 63 3.42 13.78 3.46
CA PRO A 63 4.58 13.58 2.59
C PRO A 63 4.93 12.10 2.44
N SER A 64 5.53 11.70 1.32
CA SER A 64 5.85 10.29 1.02
C SER A 64 6.76 9.59 2.04
N LYS A 65 7.49 10.34 2.90
CA LYS A 65 8.34 9.76 3.97
C LYS A 65 7.55 8.92 4.99
N VAL A 66 6.26 9.21 5.20
CA VAL A 66 5.42 8.43 6.12
C VAL A 66 5.19 6.99 5.65
N LEU A 67 5.43 6.71 4.36
CA LEU A 67 5.34 5.36 3.78
C LEU A 67 6.57 4.50 4.09
N GLY A 68 7.58 5.07 4.74
CA GLY A 68 8.85 4.41 5.01
C GLY A 68 9.76 4.31 3.77
N PRO A 69 10.96 3.73 3.93
CA PRO A 69 12.05 3.89 2.96
C PRO A 69 11.80 3.28 1.57
N ILE A 70 10.92 2.28 1.49
CA ILE A 70 10.67 1.50 0.27
C ILE A 70 9.46 2.06 -0.48
N MET A 71 8.31 2.16 0.20
CA MET A 71 7.06 2.62 -0.44
C MET A 71 7.13 4.10 -0.83
N SER A 72 7.96 4.91 -0.16
CA SER A 72 8.18 6.31 -0.52
C SER A 72 8.80 6.53 -1.90
N LYS A 73 9.41 5.50 -2.51
CA LYS A 73 10.03 5.55 -3.83
C LYS A 73 9.23 4.86 -4.93
N MET A 74 8.14 4.18 -4.58
CA MET A 74 7.32 3.46 -5.55
C MET A 74 6.27 4.37 -6.20
N PRO A 75 6.06 4.29 -7.52
CA PRO A 75 5.06 5.11 -8.19
C PRO A 75 3.65 4.70 -7.79
N SER A 76 2.73 5.67 -7.80
CA SER A 76 1.35 5.47 -7.33
C SER A 76 0.61 4.36 -8.07
N GLY A 77 0.79 4.27 -9.39
CA GLY A 77 0.16 3.25 -10.24
C GLY A 77 0.57 1.82 -9.87
N LEU A 78 1.85 1.60 -9.56
CA LEU A 78 2.35 0.27 -9.17
C LEU A 78 1.72 -0.18 -7.84
N LEU A 79 1.71 0.70 -6.84
CA LEU A 79 1.08 0.44 -5.54
C LEU A 79 -0.42 0.16 -5.68
N GLY A 80 -1.10 0.86 -6.58
CA GLY A 80 -2.52 0.63 -6.87
C GLY A 80 -2.79 -0.76 -7.45
N ILE A 81 -1.96 -1.21 -8.41
CA ILE A 81 -2.07 -2.55 -9.01
C ILE A 81 -1.78 -3.63 -7.97
N LEU A 82 -0.71 -3.48 -7.17
CA LEU A 82 -0.37 -4.43 -6.11
C LEU A 82 -1.46 -4.53 -5.04
N SER A 83 -2.09 -3.41 -4.70
CA SER A 83 -3.27 -3.39 -3.84
C SER A 83 -4.42 -4.24 -4.41
N ALA A 84 -4.78 -4.02 -5.69
CA ALA A 84 -5.85 -4.77 -6.33
C ALA A 84 -5.56 -6.28 -6.40
N LEU A 85 -4.32 -6.66 -6.70
CA LEU A 85 -3.88 -8.05 -6.69
C LEU A 85 -4.00 -8.68 -5.29
N SER A 86 -3.55 -7.95 -4.26
CA SER A 86 -3.63 -8.40 -2.86
C SER A 86 -5.08 -8.59 -2.41
N LEU A 87 -5.98 -7.68 -2.81
CA LEU A 87 -7.41 -7.80 -2.55
C LEU A 87 -8.00 -9.02 -3.26
N GLY A 88 -7.65 -9.23 -4.54
CA GLY A 88 -8.11 -10.38 -5.32
C GLY A 88 -7.69 -11.71 -4.69
N ILE A 89 -6.44 -11.82 -4.23
CA ILE A 89 -5.92 -13.01 -3.52
C ILE A 89 -6.67 -13.23 -2.21
N CYS A 90 -6.94 -12.16 -1.44
CA CYS A 90 -7.71 -12.23 -0.20
C CYS A 90 -9.12 -12.75 -0.44
N VAL A 91 -9.85 -12.16 -1.40
CA VAL A 91 -11.22 -12.58 -1.74
C VAL A 91 -11.24 -14.04 -2.20
N TYR A 92 -10.32 -14.44 -3.07
CA TYR A 92 -10.21 -15.81 -3.53
C TYR A 92 -9.97 -16.78 -2.36
N SER A 93 -9.04 -16.44 -1.47
CA SER A 93 -8.67 -17.28 -0.33
C SER A 93 -9.79 -17.44 0.68
N CYS A 94 -10.52 -16.36 1.00
CA CYS A 94 -11.70 -16.41 1.85
C CYS A 94 -12.83 -17.25 1.21
N ALA A 95 -13.08 -17.07 -0.09
CA ALA A 95 -14.12 -17.82 -0.80
C ALA A 95 -13.80 -19.32 -0.84
N GLN A 96 -12.56 -19.69 -1.17
CA GLN A 96 -12.15 -21.10 -1.19
C GLN A 96 -12.16 -21.73 0.20
N SER A 97 -11.74 -21.00 1.22
CA SER A 97 -11.84 -21.47 2.60
C SER A 97 -13.29 -21.74 3.00
N GLY A 98 -14.22 -20.88 2.57
CA GLY A 98 -15.66 -21.07 2.78
C GLY A 98 -16.20 -22.34 2.09
N VAL A 99 -15.71 -22.68 0.90
CA VAL A 99 -16.07 -23.94 0.23
C VAL A 99 -15.54 -25.15 1.01
N LEU A 100 -14.27 -25.11 1.44
CA LEU A 100 -13.69 -26.21 2.23
C LEU A 100 -14.39 -26.42 3.57
N GLN A 101 -14.94 -25.37 4.17
CA GLN A 101 -15.76 -25.50 5.38
C GLN A 101 -17.07 -26.26 5.14
N GLN A 102 -17.59 -26.24 3.90
CA GLN A 102 -18.82 -26.95 3.51
C GLN A 102 -18.56 -28.41 3.12
N GLU A 103 -17.30 -28.81 2.93
CA GLU A 103 -16.96 -30.19 2.59
C GLU A 103 -17.25 -31.14 3.77
N PRO A 104 -17.94 -32.28 3.53
CA PRO A 104 -18.26 -33.23 4.59
C PRO A 104 -17.00 -33.71 5.32
N GLY A 105 -16.98 -33.56 6.65
CA GLY A 105 -15.89 -33.98 7.50
C GLY A 105 -14.69 -33.02 7.56
N ALA A 106 -14.57 -32.06 6.64
CA ALA A 106 -13.43 -31.14 6.59
C ALA A 106 -13.44 -30.08 7.69
N PHE A 107 -14.63 -29.68 8.15
CA PHE A 107 -14.79 -28.75 9.27
C PHE A 107 -14.42 -29.38 10.62
N ALA A 108 -14.82 -30.64 10.83
CA ALA A 108 -14.73 -31.33 12.13
C ALA A 108 -13.29 -31.58 12.60
N ASN A 109 -12.37 -31.83 11.66
CA ASN A 109 -10.95 -32.07 11.95
C ASN A 109 -10.05 -30.86 11.61
N GLY A 110 -10.63 -29.74 11.17
CA GLY A 110 -9.87 -28.55 10.76
C GLY A 110 -9.10 -28.70 9.45
N SER A 111 -9.32 -29.76 8.65
CA SER A 111 -8.57 -29.96 7.40
C SER A 111 -8.87 -28.91 6.32
N TRP A 112 -9.93 -28.11 6.50
CA TRP A 112 -10.27 -26.95 5.68
C TRP A 112 -9.26 -25.80 5.79
N VAL A 113 -8.50 -25.73 6.90
CA VAL A 113 -7.49 -24.70 7.09
C VAL A 113 -6.27 -25.02 6.23
N LYS A 114 -6.05 -24.20 5.20
CA LYS A 114 -4.88 -24.30 4.33
C LYS A 114 -3.98 -23.10 4.53
N TRP A 115 -2.68 -23.33 4.76
CA TRP A 115 -1.71 -22.26 5.02
C TRP A 115 -1.71 -21.18 3.93
N TYR A 116 -1.87 -21.57 2.66
CA TYR A 116 -1.89 -20.64 1.53
C TYR A 116 -3.17 -19.78 1.50
N TYR A 117 -4.31 -20.30 1.96
CA TYR A 117 -5.52 -19.49 2.10
C TYR A 117 -5.46 -18.57 3.33
N VAL A 118 -4.78 -18.99 4.39
CA VAL A 118 -4.51 -18.13 5.55
C VAL A 118 -3.59 -16.97 5.14
N LEU A 119 -2.48 -17.26 4.45
CA LEU A 119 -1.58 -16.24 3.91
C LEU A 119 -2.30 -15.31 2.94
N GLY A 120 -3.13 -15.85 2.06
CA GLY A 120 -3.93 -15.04 1.14
C GLY A 120 -4.93 -14.15 1.87
N GLY A 121 -5.51 -14.60 2.98
CA GLY A 121 -6.38 -13.80 3.85
C GLY A 121 -5.68 -12.58 4.48
N PHE A 122 -4.37 -12.69 4.79
CA PHE A 122 -3.56 -11.52 5.20
C PHE A 122 -3.33 -10.50 4.08
N GLY A 123 -3.71 -10.82 2.84
CA GLY A 123 -3.74 -9.88 1.72
C GLY A 123 -4.74 -8.72 1.90
N GLY A 124 -5.76 -8.86 2.76
CA GLY A 124 -6.74 -7.80 3.01
C GLY A 124 -6.12 -6.52 3.61
N PRO A 125 -5.48 -6.59 4.79
CA PRO A 125 -4.76 -5.46 5.37
C PRO A 125 -3.68 -4.89 4.45
N LEU A 126 -2.96 -5.75 3.72
CA LEU A 126 -1.94 -5.33 2.75
C LEU A 126 -2.55 -4.56 1.58
N ALA A 127 -3.69 -5.00 1.06
CA ALA A 127 -4.41 -4.30 0.00
C ALA A 127 -4.81 -2.90 0.45
N TRP A 128 -5.40 -2.79 1.63
CA TRP A 128 -5.78 -1.48 2.19
C TRP A 128 -4.56 -0.57 2.36
N GLY A 129 -3.47 -1.06 2.96
CA GLY A 129 -2.25 -0.28 3.14
C GLY A 129 -1.63 0.20 1.82
N MET A 130 -1.55 -0.67 0.81
CA MET A 130 -1.02 -0.31 -0.51
C MET A 130 -1.95 0.64 -1.29
N HIS A 131 -3.27 0.53 -1.12
CA HIS A 131 -4.22 1.49 -1.68
C HIS A 131 -4.01 2.88 -1.09
N VAL A 132 -3.90 2.98 0.24
CA VAL A 132 -3.62 4.25 0.93
C VAL A 132 -2.28 4.81 0.49
N ALA A 133 -1.24 3.97 0.39
CA ALA A 133 0.07 4.39 -0.09
C ALA A 133 0.03 4.90 -1.55
N SER A 134 -0.73 4.23 -2.43
CA SER A 134 -0.97 4.67 -3.81
C SER A 134 -1.62 6.05 -3.85
N TRP A 135 -2.62 6.32 -2.99
CA TRP A 135 -3.24 7.63 -2.88
C TRP A 135 -2.26 8.71 -2.41
N ILE A 136 -1.45 8.41 -1.38
CA ILE A 136 -0.42 9.33 -0.88
C ILE A 136 0.57 9.67 -2.00
N GLN A 137 1.06 8.67 -2.73
CA GLN A 137 2.01 8.91 -3.82
C GLN A 137 1.40 9.72 -4.96
N ARG A 138 0.14 9.45 -5.32
CA ARG A 138 -0.57 10.23 -6.34
C ARG A 138 -0.70 11.70 -5.95
N LYS A 139 -0.97 11.99 -4.68
CA LYS A 139 -1.06 13.37 -4.15
C LYS A 139 0.29 14.07 -4.14
N ASN A 140 1.37 13.33 -3.89
CA ASN A 140 2.76 13.82 -3.93
C ASN A 140 3.36 13.90 -5.36
N GLY A 141 2.59 13.62 -6.41
CA GLY A 141 3.04 13.73 -7.81
C GLY A 141 3.91 12.57 -8.30
N MET A 142 3.78 11.40 -7.66
CA MET A 142 4.48 10.15 -8.00
C MET A 142 3.56 9.08 -8.62
#